data_AF-A0A650EL41-F1
#
_entry.id   AF-A0A650EL41-F1
#
_cell.length_a   1.000
_cell.length_b   1.000
_cell.length_c   1.000
_cell.angle_alpha   90.00
_cell.angle_beta   90.00
_cell.angle_gamma   90.00
#
_symmetry.space_group_name_H-M   'P 1'
#
loop_
_entity.id
_entity.type
_entity.pdbx_description
1 polymer ?
#
loop_
_entity_poly.entity_id
_entity_poly.type
_entity_poly.pdbx_seq_one_letter_code
_entity_poly.pdbx_strand_id
1 'polypeptide(L)'
;MDRLTLNVFRFTAGIDYLPYYQKLSFCFQDSHCLEDVLQYIQKEIRGFEYEQDRLALRLNGIVIFENLPVMDLVQRFGNEWVIEPVSIYYAKKDLILDKKAIWKRYETFFQDADFLTKSDKEAFEEYMMINFITPMDNEQYYGDGFFLYIKWLLSRYPQKSEELLEILKDKKGGIMNFVSVAEFAYPKAEKIDQEIWDMIRERFELYN
;
A
#
# COMPACT_ATOMS: atom_id res chain seq x y z
N MET A 1 -19.65 -26.94 -5.13
CA MET A 1 -19.40 -25.53 -5.47
C MET A 1 -18.94 -24.87 -4.20
N ASP A 2 -17.69 -24.48 -4.16
CA ASP A 2 -17.12 -23.80 -3.01
C ASP A 2 -17.55 -22.34 -2.98
N ARG A 3 -17.65 -21.79 -1.78
CA ARG A 3 -18.32 -20.51 -1.53
C ARG A 3 -17.50 -19.66 -0.58
N LEU A 4 -17.26 -18.42 -0.99
CA LEU A 4 -16.68 -17.37 -0.15
C LEU A 4 -17.78 -16.57 0.52
N THR A 5 -17.56 -16.24 1.79
CA THR A 5 -18.33 -15.22 2.51
C THR A 5 -17.51 -13.94 2.52
N LEU A 6 -18.03 -12.88 1.90
CA LEU A 6 -17.33 -11.61 1.75
C LEU A 6 -17.95 -10.57 2.69
N ASN A 7 -17.11 -9.84 3.43
CA ASN A 7 -17.46 -8.63 4.16
C ASN A 7 -16.72 -7.47 3.49
N VAL A 8 -17.43 -6.69 2.67
CA VAL A 8 -16.84 -5.66 1.82
C VAL A 8 -16.97 -4.31 2.49
N PHE A 9 -15.86 -3.61 2.70
CA PHE A 9 -15.82 -2.24 3.20
C PHE A 9 -16.58 -1.28 2.29
N ARG A 10 -17.45 -0.46 2.88
CA ARG A 10 -18.24 0.57 2.21
C ARG A 10 -18.07 1.90 2.93
N PHE A 11 -17.75 2.93 2.17
CA PHE A 11 -17.60 4.29 2.67
C PHE A 11 -17.56 5.28 1.51
N THR A 12 -18.11 6.48 1.69
CA THR A 12 -17.92 7.61 0.78
C THR A 12 -17.63 8.87 1.60
N ALA A 13 -16.44 9.43 1.42
CA ALA A 13 -16.00 10.63 2.12
C ALA A 13 -16.92 11.82 1.82
N GLY A 14 -17.33 12.53 2.88
CA GLY A 14 -18.24 13.67 2.80
C GLY A 14 -19.72 13.32 2.63
N ILE A 15 -20.07 12.02 2.56
CA ILE A 15 -21.45 11.54 2.52
C ILE A 15 -21.74 10.66 3.73
N ASP A 16 -20.94 9.63 3.94
CA ASP A 16 -21.14 8.66 5.01
C ASP A 16 -20.54 9.17 6.33
N TYR A 17 -21.27 8.95 7.44
CA TYR A 17 -20.80 9.33 8.78
C TYR A 17 -19.76 8.34 9.32
N LEU A 18 -19.98 7.04 9.10
CA LEU A 18 -19.06 5.96 9.49
C LEU A 18 -19.00 4.90 8.39
N PRO A 19 -17.86 4.21 8.22
CA PRO A 19 -17.78 3.07 7.34
C PRO A 19 -18.66 1.92 7.84
N TYR A 20 -19.09 1.07 6.92
CA TYR A 20 -19.83 -0.16 7.22
C TYR A 20 -19.38 -1.29 6.29
N TYR A 21 -19.80 -2.52 6.61
CA TYR A 21 -19.46 -3.71 5.80
C TYR A 21 -20.71 -4.33 5.20
N GLN A 22 -20.67 -4.57 3.90
CA GLN A 22 -21.73 -5.26 3.18
C GLN A 22 -21.37 -6.72 2.98
N LYS A 23 -22.25 -7.62 3.41
CA LYS A 23 -22.06 -9.07 3.28
C LYS A 23 -22.51 -9.56 1.91
N LEU A 24 -21.68 -10.37 1.26
CA LEU A 24 -21.99 -11.05 0.00
C LEU A 24 -21.54 -12.52 0.06
N SER A 25 -22.00 -13.32 -0.89
CA SER A 25 -21.64 -14.72 -1.04
C SER A 25 -21.23 -14.98 -2.48
N PHE A 26 -19.96 -15.34 -2.71
CA PHE A 26 -19.44 -15.61 -4.04
C PHE A 26 -19.17 -17.11 -4.22
N CYS A 27 -19.80 -17.73 -5.23
CA CYS A 27 -19.51 -19.10 -5.62
C CYS A 27 -18.31 -19.10 -6.58
N PHE A 28 -17.24 -19.80 -6.24
CA PHE A 28 -16.03 -19.80 -7.04
C PHE A 28 -15.73 -21.15 -7.71
N GLN A 29 -14.85 -21.07 -8.71
CA GLN A 29 -14.30 -22.17 -9.48
C GLN A 29 -12.78 -21.97 -9.55
N ASP A 30 -12.04 -23.03 -9.87
CA ASP A 30 -10.57 -23.04 -9.88
C ASP A 30 -9.96 -21.98 -10.81
N SER A 31 -10.69 -21.55 -11.85
CA SER A 31 -10.24 -20.53 -12.79
C SER A 31 -10.41 -19.09 -12.31
N HIS A 32 -11.11 -18.86 -11.19
CA HIS A 32 -11.35 -17.50 -10.72
C HIS A 32 -10.12 -16.91 -10.03
N CYS A 33 -9.96 -15.60 -10.21
CA CYS A 33 -8.93 -14.77 -9.59
C CYS A 33 -9.56 -13.66 -8.74
N LEU A 34 -8.72 -12.91 -8.02
CA LEU A 34 -9.17 -11.81 -7.15
C LEU A 34 -9.98 -10.76 -7.92
N GLU A 35 -9.60 -10.44 -9.17
CA GLU A 35 -10.35 -9.50 -10.00
C GLU A 35 -11.77 -9.99 -10.29
N ASP A 36 -11.99 -11.30 -10.50
CA ASP A 36 -13.35 -11.84 -10.71
C ASP A 36 -14.24 -11.59 -9.49
N VAL A 37 -13.66 -11.70 -8.29
CA VAL A 37 -14.34 -11.39 -7.03
C VAL A 37 -14.69 -9.90 -6.96
N LEU A 38 -13.77 -9.00 -7.30
CA LEU A 38 -14.01 -7.55 -7.30
C LEU A 38 -15.05 -7.13 -8.35
N GLN A 39 -15.01 -7.71 -9.54
CA GLN A 39 -16.00 -7.48 -10.58
C GLN A 39 -17.39 -7.99 -10.16
N TYR A 40 -17.46 -9.14 -9.47
CA TYR A 40 -18.70 -9.62 -8.87
C TYR A 40 -19.23 -8.63 -7.83
N ILE A 41 -18.39 -8.16 -6.91
CA ILE A 41 -18.77 -7.15 -5.91
C ILE A 41 -19.31 -5.90 -6.59
N GLN A 42 -18.65 -5.39 -7.64
CA GLN A 42 -19.09 -4.21 -8.36
C GLN A 42 -20.46 -4.40 -9.05
N LYS A 43 -20.77 -5.61 -9.53
CA LYS A 43 -22.07 -5.95 -10.11
C LYS A 43 -23.18 -6.02 -9.06
N GLU A 44 -22.90 -6.62 -7.90
CA GLU A 44 -23.89 -6.81 -6.83
C GLU A 44 -24.11 -5.55 -5.98
N ILE A 45 -23.06 -4.74 -5.80
CA ILE A 45 -23.10 -3.53 -5.00
C ILE A 45 -23.14 -2.32 -5.91
N ARG A 46 -24.33 -1.74 -6.06
CA ARG A 46 -24.52 -0.52 -6.86
C ARG A 46 -23.59 0.61 -6.38
N GLY A 47 -22.78 1.10 -7.31
CA GLY A 47 -21.91 2.25 -7.08
C GLY A 47 -20.64 1.94 -6.31
N PHE A 48 -20.30 0.66 -6.12
CA PHE A 48 -19.01 0.23 -5.56
C PHE A 48 -17.85 0.60 -6.50
N GLU A 49 -16.79 1.16 -5.92
CA GLU A 49 -15.60 1.60 -6.67
C GLU A 49 -14.31 0.99 -6.11
N TYR A 50 -13.41 0.64 -7.04
CA TYR A 50 -12.05 0.17 -6.76
C TYR A 50 -11.15 0.51 -7.96
N GLU A 51 -9.84 0.55 -7.74
CA GLU A 51 -8.88 0.91 -8.80
C GLU A 51 -8.69 -0.30 -9.75
N GLN A 52 -9.00 -0.13 -11.04
CA GLN A 52 -8.93 -1.21 -12.02
C GLN A 52 -7.54 -1.39 -12.63
N ASP A 53 -6.76 -0.32 -12.73
CA ASP A 53 -5.45 -0.34 -13.38
C ASP A 53 -4.34 -0.94 -12.49
N ARG A 54 -4.53 -0.87 -11.17
CA ARG A 54 -3.55 -1.34 -10.18
C ARG A 54 -4.25 -1.83 -8.93
N LEU A 55 -4.18 -3.14 -8.70
CA LEU A 55 -4.70 -3.73 -7.47
C LEU A 55 -3.90 -3.24 -6.26
N ALA A 56 -4.63 -2.79 -5.25
CA ALA A 56 -4.12 -2.45 -3.94
C ALA A 56 -5.30 -2.52 -2.96
N LEU A 57 -5.39 -3.60 -2.19
CA LEU A 57 -6.42 -3.77 -1.16
C LEU A 57 -5.88 -4.57 0.02
N ARG A 58 -6.65 -4.64 1.10
CA ARG A 58 -6.44 -5.55 2.21
C ARG A 58 -7.44 -6.68 2.17
N LEU A 59 -6.94 -7.89 2.35
CA LEU A 59 -7.73 -9.10 2.56
C LEU A 59 -7.40 -9.63 3.96
N ASN A 60 -8.39 -9.66 4.85
CA ASN A 60 -8.20 -10.07 6.25
C ASN A 60 -7.02 -9.34 6.93
N GLY A 61 -6.87 -8.04 6.66
CA GLY A 61 -5.80 -7.21 7.19
C GLY A 61 -4.45 -7.33 6.48
N ILE A 62 -4.29 -8.19 5.47
CA ILE A 62 -3.05 -8.37 4.71
C ILE A 62 -3.15 -7.68 3.35
N VAL A 63 -2.13 -6.90 2.99
CA VAL A 63 -2.12 -6.15 1.72
C VAL A 63 -1.88 -7.06 0.52
N ILE A 64 -2.64 -6.88 -0.55
CA ILE A 64 -2.49 -7.59 -1.83
C ILE A 64 -2.36 -6.56 -2.95
N PHE A 65 -1.33 -6.72 -3.79
CA PHE A 65 -1.07 -5.87 -4.96
C PHE A 65 -1.24 -6.61 -6.29
N GLU A 66 -1.51 -7.91 -6.26
CA GLU A 66 -1.49 -8.78 -7.43
C GLU A 66 -2.84 -9.48 -7.63
N ASN A 67 -3.15 -9.80 -8.88
CA ASN A 67 -4.34 -10.57 -9.23
C ASN A 67 -4.08 -12.06 -9.04
N LEU A 68 -4.29 -12.55 -7.82
CA LEU A 68 -3.97 -13.93 -7.43
C LEU A 68 -5.15 -14.88 -7.66
N PRO A 69 -4.90 -16.18 -7.90
CA PRO A 69 -5.95 -17.19 -7.95
C PRO A 69 -6.75 -17.24 -6.64
N VAL A 70 -8.08 -17.38 -6.73
CA VAL A 70 -8.95 -17.51 -5.55
C VAL A 70 -8.57 -18.73 -4.73
N MET A 71 -8.14 -19.82 -5.38
CA MET A 71 -7.69 -21.04 -4.70
C MET A 71 -6.51 -20.79 -3.75
N ASP A 72 -5.51 -20.02 -4.20
CA ASP A 72 -4.33 -19.68 -3.38
C ASP A 72 -4.74 -18.79 -2.21
N LEU A 73 -5.63 -17.83 -2.46
CA LEU A 73 -6.16 -16.94 -1.43
C LEU A 73 -7.01 -17.71 -0.40
N VAL A 74 -7.82 -18.67 -0.84
CA VAL A 74 -8.58 -19.56 0.05
C VAL A 74 -7.65 -20.40 0.91
N GLN A 75 -6.60 -20.97 0.33
CA GLN A 75 -5.62 -21.75 1.07
C GLN A 75 -4.92 -20.91 2.15
N ARG A 76 -4.66 -19.63 1.88
CA ARG A 76 -4.00 -18.71 2.81
C ARG A 76 -4.95 -18.11 3.86
N PHE A 77 -6.14 -17.69 3.46
CA PHE A 77 -7.03 -16.83 4.25
C PHE A 77 -8.35 -17.51 4.66
N GLY A 78 -8.60 -18.73 4.19
CA GLY A 78 -9.87 -19.43 4.37
C GLY A 78 -10.98 -18.88 3.48
N ASN A 79 -12.22 -19.23 3.80
CA ASN A 79 -13.39 -18.89 2.98
C ASN A 79 -14.14 -17.63 3.44
N GLU A 80 -13.68 -16.98 4.52
CA GLU A 80 -14.29 -15.76 5.07
C GLU A 80 -13.32 -14.59 4.86
N TRP A 81 -13.72 -13.67 4.00
CA TRP A 81 -12.88 -12.56 3.55
C TRP A 81 -13.45 -11.24 4.01
N VAL A 82 -12.63 -10.43 4.65
CA VAL A 82 -12.84 -9.01 4.89
C VAL A 82 -12.01 -8.25 3.86
N ILE A 83 -12.68 -7.46 3.02
CA ILE A 83 -12.06 -6.72 1.92
C ILE A 83 -12.11 -5.23 2.24
N GLU A 84 -10.95 -4.60 2.31
CA GLU A 84 -10.76 -3.22 2.74
C GLU A 84 -9.81 -2.46 1.79
N PRO A 85 -9.87 -1.12 1.74
CA PRO A 85 -8.80 -0.34 1.12
C PRO A 85 -7.48 -0.59 1.84
N VAL A 86 -6.34 -0.38 1.17
CA VAL A 86 -5.02 -0.49 1.83
C VAL A 86 -4.87 0.46 3.02
N SER A 87 -5.60 1.57 3.01
CA SER A 87 -5.74 2.49 4.14
C SER A 87 -7.19 2.94 4.28
N ILE A 88 -7.84 2.59 5.39
CA ILE A 88 -9.17 3.10 5.74
C ILE A 88 -9.12 4.61 6.00
N TYR A 89 -8.04 5.11 6.61
CA TYR A 89 -7.87 6.54 6.91
C TYR A 89 -7.88 7.41 5.65
N TYR A 90 -7.26 6.94 4.56
CA TYR A 90 -7.26 7.63 3.27
C TYR A 90 -8.37 7.17 2.33
N ALA A 91 -9.35 6.37 2.79
CA ALA A 91 -10.44 5.92 1.93
C ALA A 91 -11.29 7.13 1.47
N LYS A 92 -11.36 7.34 0.16
CA LYS A 92 -12.23 8.34 -0.45
C LYS A 92 -13.58 7.76 -0.79
N LYS A 93 -13.58 6.57 -1.40
CA LYS A 93 -14.80 5.85 -1.74
C LYS A 93 -14.50 4.36 -1.86
N ASP A 94 -15.12 3.55 -1.01
CA ASP A 94 -14.94 2.09 -0.96
C ASP A 94 -13.45 1.71 -0.93
N LEU A 95 -12.91 1.12 -2.01
CA LEU A 95 -11.49 0.75 -2.08
C LEU A 95 -10.59 1.86 -2.70
N ILE A 96 -11.18 2.95 -3.20
CA ILE A 96 -10.46 4.10 -3.76
C ILE A 96 -9.91 4.99 -2.65
N LEU A 97 -8.63 5.33 -2.74
CA LEU A 97 -7.97 6.25 -1.82
C LEU A 97 -8.00 7.71 -2.29
N ASP A 98 -7.93 8.65 -1.35
CA ASP A 98 -7.63 10.05 -1.61
C ASP A 98 -6.12 10.24 -1.83
N LYS A 99 -5.66 9.96 -3.05
CA LYS A 99 -4.27 10.18 -3.43
C LYS A 99 -3.81 11.62 -3.19
N LYS A 100 -4.67 12.63 -3.32
CA LYS A 100 -4.29 14.03 -3.07
C LYS A 100 -3.95 14.26 -1.60
N ALA A 101 -4.73 13.66 -0.68
CA ALA A 101 -4.45 13.72 0.75
C ALA A 101 -3.12 13.01 1.08
N ILE A 102 -2.82 11.88 0.43
CA ILE A 102 -1.54 11.17 0.59
C ILE A 102 -0.37 12.03 0.07
N TRP A 103 -0.49 12.59 -1.13
CA TRP A 103 0.53 13.47 -1.73
C TRP A 103 0.88 14.67 -0.86
N LYS A 104 -0.13 15.28 -0.22
CA LYS A 104 0.05 16.44 0.64
C LYS A 104 1.05 16.18 1.77
N ARG A 105 1.17 14.93 2.24
CA ARG A 105 2.14 14.53 3.25
C ARG A 105 3.59 14.76 2.82
N TYR A 106 3.86 14.68 1.52
CA TYR A 106 5.20 14.80 0.93
C TYR A 106 5.41 16.14 0.21
N GLU A 107 4.44 17.06 0.29
CA GLU A 107 4.45 18.32 -0.46
C GLU A 107 5.70 19.16 -0.16
N THR A 108 6.09 19.29 1.12
CA THR A 108 7.30 20.03 1.51
C THR A 108 8.55 19.45 0.87
N PHE A 109 8.74 18.12 0.92
CA PHE A 109 9.88 17.47 0.26
C PHE A 109 9.92 17.78 -1.25
N PHE A 110 8.77 17.67 -1.94
CA PHE A 110 8.70 17.92 -3.38
C PHE A 110 8.85 19.40 -3.76
N GLN A 111 8.55 20.32 -2.85
CA GLN A 111 8.80 21.76 -3.03
C GLN A 111 10.30 22.08 -2.89
N ASP A 112 10.96 21.50 -1.89
CA ASP A 112 12.38 21.74 -1.60
C ASP A 112 13.31 21.03 -2.59
N ALA A 113 12.91 19.85 -3.10
CA ALA A 113 13.66 19.09 -4.09
C ALA A 113 13.49 19.65 -5.52
N ASP A 114 14.01 20.87 -5.75
CA ASP A 114 13.94 21.62 -7.01
C ASP A 114 14.66 20.93 -8.20
N PHE A 115 15.60 20.04 -7.89
CA PHE A 115 16.38 19.27 -8.86
C PHE A 115 15.58 18.12 -9.50
N LEU A 116 14.41 17.77 -8.97
CA LEU A 116 13.56 16.71 -9.50
C LEU A 116 12.76 17.19 -10.71
N THR A 117 12.80 16.43 -11.81
CA THR A 117 11.88 16.68 -12.92
C THR A 117 10.46 16.28 -12.55
N LYS A 118 9.48 16.73 -13.34
CA LYS A 118 8.08 16.29 -13.17
C LYS A 118 7.95 14.76 -13.16
N SER A 119 8.65 14.07 -14.05
CA SER A 119 8.62 12.60 -14.13
C SER A 119 9.24 11.94 -12.89
N ASP A 120 10.28 12.54 -12.28
CA ASP A 120 10.85 11.98 -11.06
C ASP A 120 9.90 12.13 -9.88
N LYS A 121 9.13 13.22 -9.82
CA LYS A 121 8.07 13.38 -8.81
C LYS A 121 6.98 12.32 -9.03
N GLU A 122 6.44 12.22 -10.24
CA GLU A 122 5.37 11.26 -10.58
C GLU A 122 5.77 9.80 -10.34
N ALA A 123 7.06 9.45 -10.43
CA ALA A 123 7.54 8.11 -10.10
C ALA A 123 7.24 7.67 -8.65
N PHE A 124 6.94 8.60 -7.73
CA PHE A 124 6.52 8.26 -6.38
C PHE A 124 5.20 7.48 -6.34
N GLU A 125 4.30 7.65 -7.32
CA GLU A 125 3.06 6.85 -7.42
C GLU A 125 3.34 5.34 -7.39
N GLU A 126 4.49 4.92 -7.95
CA GLU A 126 4.87 3.51 -7.99
C GLU A 126 5.18 2.91 -6.63
N TYR A 127 5.58 3.75 -5.68
CA TYR A 127 5.96 3.34 -4.34
C TYR A 127 4.91 3.70 -3.29
N MET A 128 4.03 4.66 -3.58
CA MET A 128 3.13 5.26 -2.60
C MET A 128 2.32 4.24 -1.80
N MET A 129 1.76 3.22 -2.46
CA MET A 129 0.90 2.25 -1.78
C MET A 129 1.68 1.32 -0.84
N ILE A 130 3.00 1.18 -1.03
CA ILE A 130 3.88 0.41 -0.15
C ILE A 130 3.91 1.02 1.27
N ASN A 131 3.72 2.33 1.39
CA ASN A 131 3.64 3.01 2.69
C ASN A 131 2.53 2.46 3.59
N PHE A 132 1.53 1.80 3.00
CA PHE A 132 0.39 1.25 3.73
C PHE A 132 0.50 -0.25 3.96
N ILE A 133 1.65 -0.89 3.72
CA ILE A 133 1.87 -2.28 4.15
C ILE A 133 2.13 -2.30 5.65
N THR A 134 2.95 -1.37 6.15
CA THR A 134 3.36 -1.32 7.55
C THR A 134 2.15 -1.34 8.48
N PRO A 135 2.18 -2.15 9.56
CA PRO A 135 1.17 -2.11 10.61
C PRO A 135 1.42 -0.96 11.60
N MET A 136 2.50 -0.19 11.45
CA MET A 136 2.93 0.82 12.41
C MET A 136 1.96 2.01 12.46
N ASP A 137 1.50 2.33 13.66
CA ASP A 137 0.69 3.52 13.93
C ASP A 137 1.59 4.69 14.35
N ASN A 138 2.29 5.28 13.37
CA ASN A 138 3.13 6.47 13.56
C ASN A 138 2.92 7.46 12.40
N GLU A 139 2.15 8.50 12.65
CA GLU A 139 1.87 9.54 11.66
C GLU A 139 3.12 10.28 11.16
N GLN A 140 4.19 10.30 11.94
CA GLN A 140 5.47 10.93 11.55
C GLN A 140 6.31 10.01 10.65
N TYR A 141 6.04 8.70 10.59
CA TYR A 141 6.80 7.72 9.81
C TYR A 141 6.65 7.90 8.30
N TYR A 142 7.69 8.38 7.60
CA TYR A 142 7.58 8.77 6.20
C TYR A 142 7.11 7.64 5.28
N GLY A 143 7.36 6.39 5.64
CA GLY A 143 6.79 5.21 4.98
C GLY A 143 7.79 4.46 4.10
N ASP A 144 7.61 3.15 4.04
CA ASP A 144 8.53 2.21 3.37
C ASP A 144 8.64 2.49 1.87
N GLY A 145 7.53 2.82 1.23
CA GLY A 145 7.49 3.24 -0.16
C GLY A 145 8.26 4.54 -0.41
N PHE A 146 8.15 5.51 0.48
CA PHE A 146 8.93 6.73 0.38
C PHE A 146 10.44 6.46 0.51
N PHE A 147 10.85 5.53 1.37
CA PHE A 147 12.26 5.14 1.47
C PHE A 147 12.77 4.46 0.21
N LEU A 148 11.99 3.56 -0.39
CA LEU A 148 12.33 2.95 -1.68
C LEU A 148 12.39 3.98 -2.81
N TYR A 149 11.51 4.97 -2.78
CA TYR A 149 11.56 6.11 -3.70
C TYR A 149 12.83 6.95 -3.53
N ILE A 150 13.25 7.24 -2.29
CA ILE A 150 14.52 7.92 -2.02
C ILE A 150 15.70 7.07 -2.49
N LYS A 151 15.68 5.74 -2.28
CA LYS A 151 16.69 4.82 -2.82
C LYS A 151 16.81 4.93 -4.34
N TRP A 152 15.68 4.98 -5.03
CA TRP A 152 15.64 5.19 -6.48
C TRP A 152 16.23 6.55 -6.87
N LEU A 153 15.91 7.63 -6.16
CA LEU A 153 16.52 8.94 -6.38
C LEU A 153 18.03 8.97 -6.15
N LEU A 154 18.54 8.28 -5.13
CA LEU A 154 19.99 8.18 -4.86
C LEU A 154 20.76 7.60 -6.05
N SER A 155 20.16 6.66 -6.78
CA SER A 155 20.77 6.08 -7.99
C SER A 155 20.83 7.06 -9.17
N ARG A 156 19.89 8.03 -9.22
CA ARG A 156 19.74 8.99 -10.32
C ARG A 156 20.46 10.31 -10.06
N TYR A 157 20.57 10.70 -8.80
CA TYR A 157 21.21 11.93 -8.37
C TYR A 157 22.29 11.67 -7.32
N PRO A 158 23.40 10.98 -7.66
CA PRO A 158 24.49 10.72 -6.72
C PRO A 158 25.05 12.00 -6.07
N GLN A 159 25.03 13.12 -6.80
CA GLN A 159 25.45 14.44 -6.31
C GLN A 159 24.52 15.03 -5.23
N LYS A 160 23.31 14.50 -5.07
CA LYS A 160 22.33 14.86 -4.04
C LYS A 160 22.28 13.85 -2.88
N SER A 161 23.22 12.90 -2.84
CA SER A 161 23.17 11.79 -1.88
C SER A 161 23.13 12.26 -0.42
N GLU A 162 23.92 13.25 -0.03
CA GLU A 162 23.95 13.72 1.35
C GLU A 162 22.61 14.34 1.78
N GLU A 163 22.05 15.21 0.94
CA GLU A 163 20.74 15.84 1.14
C GLU A 163 19.61 14.79 1.26
N LEU A 164 19.61 13.79 0.37
CA LEU A 164 18.62 12.73 0.37
C LEU A 164 18.75 11.78 1.57
N LEU A 165 19.97 11.44 1.97
CA LEU A 165 20.21 10.59 3.15
C LEU A 165 19.87 11.31 4.45
N GLU A 166 20.04 12.64 4.52
CA GLU A 166 19.72 13.40 5.73
C GLU A 166 18.23 13.35 6.07
N ILE A 167 17.35 13.37 5.05
CA ILE A 167 15.91 13.19 5.22
C ILE A 167 15.61 11.85 5.91
N LEU A 168 16.32 10.78 5.54
CA LEU A 168 16.10 9.45 6.10
C LEU A 168 16.55 9.32 7.57
N LYS A 169 17.40 10.22 8.07
CA LYS A 169 17.90 10.18 9.46
C LYS A 169 16.93 10.77 10.48
N ASP A 170 15.77 11.29 10.06
CA ASP A 170 14.82 11.86 11.00
C ASP A 170 14.48 10.86 12.12
N LYS A 171 14.62 11.30 13.37
CA LYS A 171 14.52 10.40 14.52
C LYS A 171 13.10 9.87 14.72
N LYS A 172 12.08 10.63 14.29
CA LYS A 172 10.67 10.30 14.55
C LYS A 172 10.02 9.57 13.38
N GLY A 173 10.47 9.88 12.17
CA GLY A 173 9.83 9.49 10.93
C GLY A 173 10.74 8.79 9.92
N GLY A 174 12.05 8.81 10.17
CA GLY A 174 13.07 8.30 9.26
C GLY A 174 13.21 6.78 9.27
N ILE A 175 14.12 6.31 8.42
CA ILE A 175 14.29 4.90 8.06
C ILE A 175 14.68 3.99 9.22
N MET A 176 15.30 4.55 10.26
CA MET A 176 15.69 3.82 11.46
C MET A 176 14.49 3.29 12.27
N ASN A 177 13.28 3.76 11.98
CA ASN A 177 12.04 3.25 12.57
C ASN A 177 11.46 2.04 11.81
N PHE A 178 12.09 1.62 10.71
CA PHE A 178 11.63 0.49 9.91
C PHE A 178 11.55 -0.80 10.74
N VAL A 179 10.46 -1.53 10.52
CA VAL A 179 10.25 -2.89 11.01
C VAL A 179 9.82 -3.75 9.84
N SER A 180 10.14 -5.05 9.89
CA SER A 180 9.77 -6.02 8.85
C SER A 180 8.28 -5.93 8.49
N VAL A 181 8.00 -5.82 7.19
CA VAL A 181 6.64 -5.79 6.63
C VAL A 181 6.30 -7.05 5.83
N ALA A 182 7.24 -8.00 5.71
CA ALA A 182 7.10 -9.20 4.89
C ALA A 182 5.80 -9.98 5.14
N GLU A 183 5.37 -10.12 6.40
CA GLU A 183 4.16 -10.86 6.78
C GLU A 183 2.86 -10.07 6.60
N PHE A 184 2.94 -8.76 6.32
CA PHE A 184 1.78 -7.86 6.19
C PHE A 184 1.34 -7.66 4.74
N ALA A 185 1.97 -8.36 3.80
CA ALA A 185 1.57 -8.45 2.41
C ALA A 185 1.49 -9.90 1.93
N TYR A 186 0.71 -10.14 0.88
CA TYR A 186 0.64 -11.43 0.20
C TYR A 186 0.71 -11.26 -1.33
N PRO A 187 1.64 -11.95 -2.03
CA PRO A 187 2.72 -12.77 -1.46
C PRO A 187 3.64 -11.99 -0.52
N LYS A 188 4.42 -12.68 0.31
CA LYS A 188 5.22 -12.02 1.35
C LYS A 188 6.15 -10.96 0.75
N ALA A 189 6.18 -9.78 1.37
CA ALA A 189 6.98 -8.65 0.91
C ALA A 189 8.47 -8.73 1.32
N GLU A 190 9.08 -9.91 1.26
CA GLU A 190 10.47 -10.15 1.69
C GLU A 190 11.48 -9.25 0.96
N LYS A 191 11.20 -8.94 -0.32
CA LYS A 191 12.03 -8.04 -1.11
C LYS A 191 12.04 -6.62 -0.55
N ILE A 192 10.93 -6.12 -0.01
CA ILE A 192 10.85 -4.77 0.55
C ILE A 192 11.73 -4.68 1.79
N ASP A 193 11.63 -5.68 2.67
CA ASP A 193 12.49 -5.80 3.86
C ASP A 193 13.96 -5.82 3.46
N GLN A 194 14.33 -6.66 2.50
CA GLN A 194 15.71 -6.77 2.03
C GLN A 194 16.23 -5.42 1.51
N GLU A 195 15.49 -4.76 0.64
CA GLU A 195 15.92 -3.51 0.00
C GLU A 195 16.12 -2.37 1.01
N ILE A 196 15.28 -2.30 2.06
CA ILE A 196 15.37 -1.31 3.14
C ILE A 196 16.52 -1.66 4.10
N TRP A 197 16.65 -2.91 4.53
CA TRP A 197 17.76 -3.34 5.39
C TRP A 197 19.13 -3.19 4.71
N ASP A 198 19.21 -3.48 3.40
CA ASP A 198 20.42 -3.24 2.60
C ASP A 198 20.78 -1.75 2.62
N MET A 199 19.80 -0.88 2.41
CA MET A 199 20.04 0.57 2.44
C MET A 199 20.48 1.06 3.84
N ILE A 200 19.87 0.55 4.91
CA ILE A 200 20.27 0.87 6.29
C ILE A 200 21.74 0.47 6.53
N ARG A 201 22.11 -0.77 6.16
CA ARG A 201 23.47 -1.30 6.35
C ARG A 201 24.52 -0.55 5.54
N GLU A 202 24.23 -0.28 4.27
CA GLU A 202 25.19 0.35 3.35
C GLU A 202 25.40 1.84 3.61
N ARG A 203 24.39 2.55 4.14
CA ARG A 203 24.38 4.02 4.16
C ARG A 203 24.38 4.65 5.54
N PHE A 204 24.11 3.86 6.58
CA PHE A 204 23.99 4.37 7.96
C PHE A 204 24.90 3.64 8.95
N GLU A 205 25.84 2.83 8.47
CA GLU A 205 26.90 2.19 9.26
C GLU A 205 26.41 1.68 10.63
N LEU A 206 25.42 0.79 10.63
CA LEU A 206 25.17 0.00 11.82
C LEU A 206 26.32 -1.02 11.95
N TYR A 207 27.22 -0.75 12.90
CA TYR A 207 28.47 -1.44 13.30
C TYR A 207 29.78 -0.93 12.70
N ASN A 208 30.45 -0.03 13.43
CA ASN A 208 31.61 -0.41 14.25
C ASN A 208 31.20 -0.38 15.73
#